data_AF-A0A9E1KRN8-F1
#
_entry.id   AF-A0A9E1KRN8-F1
#
_cell.length_a   1.000
_cell.length_b   1.000
_cell.length_c   1.000
_cell.angle_alpha   90.00
_cell.angle_beta   90.00
_cell.angle_gamma   90.00
#
_symmetry.space_group_name_H-M   'P 1'
#
loop_
_entity.id
_entity.type
_entity.pdbx_description
1 polymer ?
#
loop_
_entity_poly.entity_id
_entity_poly.type
_entity_poly.pdbx_seq_one_letter_code
_entity_poly.pdbx_strand_id
1 'polypeptide(L)'
;MVALYPLFQPFIENALGVVVHSDSARDVLAKQFPEGPKVIKLDLPYAQSRAAVERDFHAQQLQFVFCGHVGSNRRLAEFFKAWGQLEHPDRIRLDIFGNYGNTSQLERLAQRFGVSRWLDFRGYVEDEALEQSLREAHFALNLRWPTMGEASASQLRYWSAALPTLVTDVGWYGELPDDTVCKVSRDNEVESLRERLQDIVDSPGRYAAVGVAGWQYLKSQHSPQTYARKLIHFAEHCTNARLGYQMVDKALVNTVASMCEDESVLRLFREPVDTARTMFDQHTSVR
;
A
#
# COMPACT_ATOMS: atom_id res chain seq x y z
N MET A 1 1.80 12.11 13.96
CA MET A 1 2.51 11.37 15.03
C MET A 1 2.98 10.00 14.53
N VAL A 2 2.14 8.95 14.47
CA VAL A 2 2.61 7.57 14.17
C VAL A 2 3.47 7.46 12.90
N ALA A 3 3.12 8.15 11.80
CA ALA A 3 3.90 8.15 10.56
C ALA A 3 5.34 8.68 10.66
N LEU A 4 5.69 9.39 11.75
CA LEU A 4 7.03 9.91 12.04
C LEU A 4 7.81 9.05 13.05
N TYR A 5 7.12 8.17 13.76
CA TYR A 5 7.67 7.27 14.78
C TYR A 5 7.09 5.86 14.56
N PRO A 6 7.37 5.21 13.42
CA PRO A 6 6.74 3.95 13.07
C PRO A 6 7.37 2.82 13.90
N LEU A 7 6.68 2.34 14.93
CA LEU A 7 7.20 1.42 15.98
C LEU A 7 7.56 0.00 15.51
N PHE A 8 7.96 -0.19 14.25
CA PHE A 8 8.38 -1.49 13.72
C PHE A 8 9.79 -1.89 14.15
N GLN A 9 10.63 -0.97 14.65
CA GLN A 9 12.07 -1.21 14.89
C GLN A 9 12.35 -2.49 15.69
N PRO A 10 11.71 -2.73 16.87
CA PRO A 10 12.00 -3.91 17.69
C PRO A 10 11.53 -5.23 17.07
N PHE A 11 10.65 -5.16 16.06
CA PHE A 11 10.08 -6.34 15.39
C PHE A 11 10.86 -6.75 14.14
N ILE A 12 11.67 -5.85 13.56
CA ILE A 12 12.47 -6.12 12.36
C ILE A 12 13.96 -6.31 12.63
N GLU A 13 14.49 -5.78 13.73
CA GLU A 13 15.91 -5.87 14.11
C GLU A 13 16.47 -7.30 14.04
N ASN A 14 15.66 -8.29 14.39
CA ASN A 14 16.04 -9.71 14.38
C ASN A 14 15.35 -10.54 13.27
N ALA A 15 14.74 -9.92 12.26
CA ALA A 15 14.12 -10.63 11.15
C ALA A 15 15.15 -11.33 10.25
N LEU A 16 14.76 -12.44 9.60
CA LEU A 16 15.56 -13.08 8.55
C LEU A 16 15.63 -12.23 7.28
N GLY A 17 14.55 -11.49 7.02
CA GLY A 17 14.35 -10.57 5.92
C GLY A 17 12.97 -9.91 6.06
N VAL A 18 12.78 -8.74 5.46
CA VAL A 18 11.54 -7.96 5.54
C VAL A 18 10.92 -7.82 4.15
N VAL A 19 9.62 -8.09 4.06
CA VAL A 19 8.83 -7.86 2.85
C VAL A 19 8.04 -6.56 3.03
N VAL A 20 8.11 -5.68 2.04
CA VAL A 20 7.31 -4.45 1.96
C VAL A 20 6.54 -4.40 0.64
N HIS A 21 5.45 -3.64 0.61
CA HIS A 21 4.58 -3.53 -0.56
C HIS A 21 4.72 -2.21 -1.34
N SER A 22 5.63 -1.34 -0.90
CA SER A 22 5.92 -0.05 -1.53
C SER A 22 7.42 0.23 -1.54
N ASP A 23 7.88 0.93 -2.56
CA ASP A 23 9.26 1.41 -2.67
C ASP A 23 9.53 2.47 -1.58
N SER A 24 8.54 3.30 -1.23
CA SER A 24 8.60 4.23 -0.10
C SER A 24 8.87 3.54 1.23
N ALA A 25 8.22 2.39 1.51
CA ALA A 25 8.49 1.65 2.74
C ALA A 25 9.89 1.01 2.73
N ARG A 26 10.35 0.48 1.59
CA ARG A 26 11.73 -0.03 1.45
C ARG A 26 12.74 1.09 1.74
N ASP A 27 12.52 2.26 1.16
CA ASP A 27 13.47 3.37 1.26
C ASP A 27 13.47 4.04 2.64
N VAL A 28 12.36 3.98 3.38
CA VAL A 28 12.32 4.30 4.82
C VAL A 28 13.10 3.28 5.63
N LEU A 29 12.94 1.98 5.37
CA LEU A 29 13.68 0.93 6.07
C LEU A 29 15.19 1.02 5.80
N ALA A 30 15.61 1.17 4.54
CA ALA A 30 17.02 1.28 4.16
C ALA A 30 17.72 2.51 4.78
N LYS A 31 16.98 3.59 5.06
CA LYS A 31 17.49 4.79 5.75
C LYS A 31 17.54 4.64 7.27
N GLN A 32 16.62 3.90 7.88
CA GLN A 32 16.61 3.64 9.32
C GLN A 32 17.54 2.47 9.72
N PHE A 33 17.78 1.53 8.80
CA PHE A 33 18.59 0.34 9.00
C PHE A 33 19.52 0.07 7.79
N PRO A 34 20.61 0.84 7.62
CA PRO A 34 21.57 0.62 6.54
C PRO A 34 22.23 -0.77 6.59
N GLU A 35 22.44 -1.30 7.80
CA GLU A 35 22.99 -2.64 8.08
C GLU A 35 21.89 -3.63 8.53
N GLY A 36 20.64 -3.36 8.14
CA GLY A 36 19.46 -4.09 8.58
C GLY A 36 19.26 -5.48 7.97
N PRO A 37 18.15 -6.17 8.33
CA PRO A 37 17.70 -7.36 7.61
C PRO A 37 17.50 -7.04 6.12
N LYS A 38 17.76 -8.01 5.24
CA LYS A 38 17.50 -7.86 3.79
C LYS A 38 16.06 -7.43 3.56
N VAL A 39 15.81 -6.41 2.73
CA VAL A 39 14.46 -5.91 2.42
C VAL A 39 14.12 -6.18 0.95
N ILE A 40 12.93 -6.70 0.68
CA ILE A 40 12.39 -6.85 -0.68
C ILE A 40 11.04 -6.13 -0.84
N LYS A 41 10.86 -5.47 -1.99
CA LYS A 41 9.57 -4.92 -2.40
C LYS A 41 8.81 -5.95 -3.23
N LEU A 42 7.67 -6.40 -2.72
CA LEU A 42 6.74 -7.31 -3.40
C LEU A 42 5.36 -6.68 -3.45
N ASP A 43 4.86 -6.36 -4.65
CA ASP A 43 3.53 -5.79 -4.84
C ASP A 43 2.43 -6.69 -4.25
N LEU A 44 1.56 -6.08 -3.43
CA LEU A 44 0.53 -6.77 -2.63
C LEU A 44 -0.36 -7.65 -3.53
N PRO A 45 -0.51 -8.97 -3.29
CA PRO A 45 -1.18 -9.86 -4.23
C PRO A 45 -2.70 -9.70 -4.21
N TYR A 46 -3.33 -9.88 -5.37
CA TYR A 46 -4.79 -9.87 -5.50
C TYR A 46 -5.27 -10.86 -6.58
N ALA A 47 -6.28 -11.66 -6.24
CA ALA A 47 -6.79 -12.71 -7.13
C ALA A 47 -7.73 -12.14 -8.21
N GLN A 48 -7.17 -11.60 -9.30
CA GLN A 48 -7.98 -11.10 -10.41
C GLN A 48 -8.68 -12.25 -11.15
N SER A 49 -10.00 -12.34 -10.98
CA SER A 49 -10.84 -13.42 -11.53
C SER A 49 -11.84 -12.95 -12.60
N ARG A 50 -11.98 -11.65 -12.85
CA ARG A 50 -13.05 -11.06 -13.67
C ARG A 50 -12.53 -10.24 -14.85
N ALA A 51 -13.33 -10.17 -15.91
CA ALA A 51 -13.12 -9.25 -17.02
C ALA A 51 -13.27 -7.78 -16.58
N ALA A 52 -12.72 -6.85 -17.36
CA ALA A 52 -13.05 -5.45 -17.21
C ALA A 52 -14.53 -5.22 -17.57
N VAL A 53 -15.16 -4.23 -16.95
CA VAL A 53 -16.56 -3.86 -17.20
C VAL A 53 -16.59 -2.52 -17.93
N GLU A 54 -17.19 -2.52 -19.12
CA GLU A 54 -17.49 -1.28 -19.87
C GLU A 54 -18.53 -0.46 -19.10
N ARG A 55 -18.38 0.86 -19.14
CA ARG A 55 -19.19 1.81 -18.36
C ARG A 55 -19.76 2.88 -19.27
N ASP A 56 -21.04 3.13 -19.12
CA ASP A 56 -21.67 4.32 -19.69
C ASP A 56 -21.26 5.55 -18.86
N PHE A 57 -20.58 6.50 -19.50
CA PHE A 57 -20.21 7.78 -18.88
C PHE A 57 -21.12 8.94 -19.36
N HIS A 58 -22.20 8.65 -20.08
CA HIS A 58 -23.24 9.62 -20.46
C HIS A 58 -24.33 9.81 -19.38
N ALA A 59 -24.19 9.15 -18.23
CA ALA A 59 -25.09 9.31 -17.09
C ALA A 59 -25.20 10.77 -16.61
N GLN A 60 -26.42 11.19 -16.26
CA GLN A 60 -26.67 12.54 -15.73
C GLN A 60 -25.93 12.78 -14.41
N GLN A 61 -25.87 11.77 -13.54
CA GLN A 61 -25.16 11.81 -12.26
C GLN A 61 -24.11 10.67 -12.23
N LEU A 62 -22.85 11.03 -11.97
CA LEU A 62 -21.73 10.11 -11.87
C LEU A 62 -21.68 9.47 -10.47
N GLN A 63 -21.77 8.15 -10.41
CA GLN A 63 -21.70 7.41 -9.15
C GLN A 63 -20.23 7.23 -8.72
N PHE A 64 -19.83 7.90 -7.64
CA PHE A 64 -18.54 7.66 -6.97
C PHE A 64 -18.70 6.66 -5.84
N VAL A 65 -17.64 5.92 -5.53
CA VAL A 65 -17.61 4.94 -4.43
C VAL A 65 -16.39 5.09 -3.53
N PHE A 66 -16.60 5.01 -2.22
CA PHE A 66 -15.56 4.82 -1.21
C PHE A 66 -15.80 3.49 -0.48
N CYS A 67 -14.75 2.70 -0.28
CA CYS A 67 -14.79 1.44 0.45
C CYS A 67 -13.61 1.30 1.43
N GLY A 68 -13.91 1.28 2.74
CA GLY A 68 -12.96 0.91 3.79
C GLY A 68 -13.32 1.46 5.16
N HIS A 69 -12.36 1.40 6.10
CA HIS A 69 -12.49 2.10 7.38
C HIS A 69 -12.28 3.61 7.18
N VAL A 70 -13.30 4.40 7.55
CA VAL A 70 -13.31 5.86 7.42
C VAL A 70 -12.58 6.50 8.61
N GLY A 71 -11.61 7.35 8.30
CA GLY A 71 -10.88 8.17 9.27
C GLY A 71 -10.38 9.45 8.62
N SER A 72 -9.81 10.38 9.42
CA SER A 72 -9.27 11.65 8.92
C SER A 72 -8.20 11.48 7.84
N ASN A 73 -7.46 10.37 7.89
CA ASN A 73 -6.45 10.06 6.87
C ASN A 73 -7.05 9.69 5.49
N ARG A 74 -8.37 9.52 5.36
CA ARG A 74 -9.08 9.20 4.10
C ARG A 74 -9.50 10.42 3.28
N ARG A 75 -9.20 11.63 3.77
CA ARG A 75 -9.36 12.93 3.07
C ARG A 75 -10.77 13.24 2.56
N LEU A 76 -11.80 12.58 3.10
CA LEU A 76 -13.21 12.87 2.77
C LEU A 76 -13.61 14.31 3.13
N ALA A 77 -12.95 14.91 4.12
CA ALA A 77 -13.16 16.31 4.49
C ALA A 77 -12.74 17.27 3.37
N GLU A 78 -11.58 17.02 2.77
CA GLU A 78 -11.01 17.78 1.65
C GLU A 78 -11.76 17.48 0.35
N PHE A 79 -12.17 16.23 0.13
CA PHE A 79 -13.06 15.84 -0.97
C PHE A 79 -14.42 16.56 -0.89
N PHE A 80 -15.12 16.54 0.25
CA PHE A 80 -16.39 17.27 0.40
C PHE A 80 -16.22 18.78 0.20
N LYS A 81 -15.09 19.36 0.64
CA LYS A 81 -14.79 20.78 0.42
C LYS A 81 -14.63 21.08 -1.08
N ALA A 82 -13.83 20.30 -1.80
CA ALA A 82 -13.58 20.49 -3.23
C ALA A 82 -14.83 20.24 -4.08
N TRP A 83 -15.60 19.19 -3.77
CA TRP A 83 -16.87 18.87 -4.40
C TRP A 83 -17.90 19.99 -4.19
N GLY A 84 -17.98 20.58 -3.00
CA GLY A 84 -18.81 21.74 -2.70
C GLY A 84 -18.39 23.05 -3.39
N GLN A 85 -17.32 23.04 -4.18
CA GLN A 85 -16.82 24.18 -4.97
C GLN A 85 -17.00 23.99 -6.50
N LEU A 86 -17.66 22.92 -6.95
CA LEU A 86 -18.03 22.73 -8.36
C LEU A 86 -19.24 23.60 -8.73
N GLU A 87 -19.40 23.94 -10.01
CA GLU A 87 -20.59 24.65 -10.52
C GLU A 87 -21.84 23.75 -10.49
N HIS A 88 -21.66 22.46 -10.77
CA HIS A 88 -22.71 21.44 -10.79
C HIS A 88 -22.38 20.26 -9.85
N PRO A 89 -22.39 20.47 -8.51
CA PRO A 89 -22.06 19.42 -7.56
C PRO A 89 -23.08 18.27 -7.55
N ASP A 90 -24.28 18.49 -8.09
CA ASP A 90 -25.32 17.49 -8.33
C ASP A 90 -24.93 16.44 -9.38
N ARG A 91 -23.98 16.73 -10.27
CA ARG A 91 -23.44 15.78 -11.25
C ARG A 91 -22.64 14.63 -10.62
N ILE A 92 -22.37 14.68 -9.32
CA ILE A 92 -21.69 13.62 -8.55
C ILE A 92 -22.64 13.07 -7.49
N ARG A 93 -22.52 11.77 -7.23
CA ARG A 93 -23.08 11.09 -6.05
C ARG A 93 -21.99 10.26 -5.39
N LEU A 94 -22.05 10.00 -4.08
CA LEU A 94 -21.05 9.19 -3.39
C LEU A 94 -21.68 8.15 -2.45
N ASP A 95 -21.40 6.88 -2.70
CA ASP A 95 -21.62 5.81 -1.74
C ASP A 95 -20.41 5.65 -0.79
N ILE A 96 -20.67 5.54 0.52
CA ILE A 96 -19.66 5.20 1.53
C ILE A 96 -19.93 3.81 2.12
N PHE A 97 -19.09 2.85 1.73
CA PHE A 97 -19.05 1.48 2.25
C PHE A 97 -17.94 1.28 3.29
N GLY A 98 -18.19 0.34 4.20
CA GLY A 98 -17.31 -0.02 5.30
C GLY A 98 -17.71 0.61 6.63
N ASN A 99 -16.75 0.73 7.55
CA ASN A 99 -16.98 1.17 8.92
C ASN A 99 -16.67 2.67 9.05
N TYR A 100 -17.65 3.45 9.49
CA TYR A 100 -17.51 4.86 9.88
C TYR A 100 -17.73 5.03 11.38
N GLY A 101 -16.69 5.49 12.10
CA GLY A 101 -16.77 5.64 13.56
C GLY A 101 -17.70 6.76 14.06
N ASN A 102 -18.09 7.70 13.19
CA ASN A 102 -19.04 8.78 13.52
C ASN A 102 -19.71 9.34 12.25
N THR A 103 -20.83 8.73 11.82
CA THR A 103 -21.60 9.16 10.63
C THR A 103 -21.98 10.64 10.74
N SER A 104 -22.51 11.06 11.89
CA SER A 104 -23.03 12.41 12.07
C SER A 104 -21.96 13.52 12.03
N GLN A 105 -20.69 13.20 12.27
CA GLN A 105 -19.60 14.14 12.02
C GLN A 105 -19.33 14.31 10.52
N LEU A 106 -19.41 13.24 9.73
CA LEU A 106 -19.25 13.27 8.28
C LEU A 106 -20.46 13.93 7.60
N GLU A 107 -21.68 13.63 8.05
CA GLU A 107 -22.92 14.28 7.61
C GLU A 107 -22.87 15.79 7.84
N ARG A 108 -22.54 16.26 9.05
CA ARG A 108 -22.39 17.70 9.34
C ARG A 108 -21.31 18.37 8.50
N LEU A 109 -20.27 17.63 8.10
CA LEU A 109 -19.21 18.15 7.25
C LEU A 109 -19.65 18.25 5.78
N ALA A 110 -20.36 17.25 5.28
CA ALA A 110 -20.99 17.28 3.96
C ALA A 110 -22.10 18.34 3.87
N GLN A 111 -22.86 18.57 4.96
CA GLN A 111 -23.84 19.66 5.08
C GLN A 111 -23.16 21.02 5.02
N ARG A 112 -22.05 21.21 5.76
CA ARG A 112 -21.24 22.44 5.75
C ARG A 112 -20.73 22.82 4.35
N PHE A 113 -20.49 21.83 3.48
CA PHE A 113 -20.07 22.03 2.10
C PHE A 113 -21.22 21.85 1.07
N GLY A 114 -22.48 21.74 1.51
CA GLY A 114 -23.67 21.70 0.63
C GLY A 114 -23.92 20.40 -0.15
N VAL A 115 -23.08 19.37 0.04
CA VAL A 115 -23.06 18.13 -0.75
C VAL A 115 -23.78 16.94 -0.09
N SER A 116 -24.22 17.05 1.16
CA SER A 116 -24.84 15.95 1.92
C SER A 116 -26.09 15.32 1.30
N ARG A 117 -26.75 15.98 0.34
CA ARG A 117 -27.96 15.47 -0.33
C ARG A 117 -27.67 14.41 -1.41
N TRP A 118 -26.39 14.20 -1.74
CA TRP A 118 -25.90 13.24 -2.73
C TRP A 118 -24.92 12.23 -2.10
N LEU A 119 -24.94 12.12 -0.77
CA LEU A 119 -24.04 11.30 0.02
C LEU A 119 -24.82 10.17 0.70
N ASP A 120 -24.58 8.93 0.28
CA ASP A 120 -25.32 7.76 0.70
C ASP A 120 -24.43 6.82 1.54
N PHE A 121 -24.66 6.77 2.85
CA PHE A 121 -23.93 5.88 3.77
C PHE A 121 -24.50 4.45 3.69
N ARG A 122 -23.71 3.53 3.16
CA ARG A 122 -24.10 2.12 2.93
C ARG A 122 -23.67 1.18 4.05
N GLY A 123 -22.63 1.54 4.80
CA GLY A 123 -22.11 0.76 5.91
C GLY A 123 -21.37 -0.49 5.48
N TYR A 124 -21.28 -1.48 6.38
CA TYR A 124 -20.80 -2.81 6.01
C TYR A 124 -21.89 -3.56 5.23
N VAL A 125 -21.52 -4.18 4.12
CA VAL A 125 -22.36 -5.02 3.27
C VAL A 125 -21.58 -6.26 2.86
N GLU A 126 -22.29 -7.33 2.47
CA GLU A 126 -21.65 -8.54 1.94
C GLU A 126 -20.92 -8.27 0.62
N ASP A 127 -19.88 -9.08 0.34
CA ASP A 127 -18.94 -8.79 -0.74
C ASP A 127 -19.61 -8.77 -2.12
N GLU A 128 -20.62 -9.62 -2.39
CA GLU A 128 -21.38 -9.61 -3.65
C GLU A 128 -22.14 -8.30 -3.88
N ALA A 129 -22.67 -7.69 -2.81
CA ALA A 129 -23.42 -6.44 -2.88
C ALA A 129 -22.47 -5.26 -3.13
N LEU A 130 -21.32 -5.22 -2.45
CA LEU A 130 -20.26 -4.26 -2.72
C LEU A 130 -19.73 -4.43 -4.16
N GLU A 131 -19.46 -5.66 -4.60
CA GLU A 131 -19.01 -5.94 -5.97
C GLU A 131 -20.03 -5.52 -7.03
N GLN A 132 -21.33 -5.56 -6.74
CA GLN A 132 -22.37 -5.00 -7.62
C GLN A 132 -22.23 -3.48 -7.70
N SER A 133 -22.16 -2.80 -6.55
CA SER A 133 -21.96 -1.35 -6.48
C SER A 133 -20.66 -0.89 -7.14
N LEU A 134 -19.56 -1.66 -7.09
CA LEU A 134 -18.32 -1.35 -7.80
C LEU A 134 -18.43 -1.51 -9.33
N ARG A 135 -19.38 -2.29 -9.83
CA ARG A 135 -19.67 -2.43 -11.28
C ARG A 135 -20.54 -1.28 -11.79
N GLU A 136 -21.44 -0.76 -10.96
CA GLU A 136 -22.32 0.39 -11.25
C GLU A 136 -21.64 1.75 -10.99
N ALA A 137 -20.63 1.79 -10.11
CA ALA A 137 -19.81 2.97 -9.89
C ALA A 137 -19.03 3.38 -11.14
N HIS A 138 -18.89 4.68 -11.33
CA HIS A 138 -18.15 5.32 -12.43
C HIS A 138 -16.71 5.66 -12.01
N PHE A 139 -16.52 6.06 -10.76
CA PHE A 139 -15.25 6.47 -10.18
C PHE A 139 -15.09 5.94 -8.74
N ALA A 140 -13.86 5.70 -8.32
CA ALA A 140 -13.54 5.34 -6.94
C ALA A 140 -12.74 6.44 -6.21
N LEU A 141 -12.86 6.49 -4.89
CA LEU A 141 -12.07 7.35 -4.01
C LEU A 141 -11.13 6.51 -3.13
N ASN A 142 -9.83 6.81 -3.20
CA ASN A 142 -8.79 6.20 -2.38
C ASN A 142 -7.74 7.22 -1.89
N LEU A 143 -8.17 8.46 -1.69
CA LEU A 143 -7.35 9.53 -1.14
C LEU A 143 -6.75 9.12 0.21
N ARG A 144 -5.48 9.44 0.45
CA ARG A 144 -4.81 9.14 1.71
C ARG A 144 -3.69 10.10 2.09
N TRP A 145 -3.83 10.73 3.24
CA TRP A 145 -2.74 11.47 3.91
C TRP A 145 -3.02 11.63 5.42
N PRO A 146 -2.08 11.28 6.33
CA PRO A 146 -0.80 10.62 6.06
C PRO A 146 -0.96 9.14 5.67
N THR A 147 0.02 8.67 4.90
CA THR A 147 0.33 7.25 4.68
C THR A 147 1.31 6.75 5.76
N MET A 148 1.31 5.44 6.01
CA MET A 148 2.29 4.73 6.84
C MET A 148 3.26 3.88 5.99
N GLY A 149 3.32 4.12 4.67
CA GLY A 149 4.04 3.28 3.69
C GLY A 149 3.23 2.08 3.19
N GLU A 150 1.92 2.02 3.47
CA GLU A 150 1.07 0.88 3.14
C GLU A 150 0.63 0.84 1.67
N ALA A 151 0.57 -0.37 1.09
CA ALA A 151 -0.18 -0.61 -0.14
C ALA A 151 -1.69 -0.75 0.15
N SER A 152 -2.54 -0.45 -0.83
CA SER A 152 -3.98 -0.31 -0.60
C SER A 152 -4.79 -1.46 -1.20
N ALA A 153 -5.25 -2.39 -0.36
CA ALA A 153 -6.16 -3.47 -0.77
C ALA A 153 -7.45 -2.96 -1.44
N SER A 154 -7.98 -1.80 -0.99
CA SER A 154 -9.10 -1.12 -1.67
C SER A 154 -8.74 -0.74 -3.12
N GLN A 155 -7.49 -0.33 -3.41
CA GLN A 155 -7.09 0.02 -4.77
C GLN A 155 -7.14 -1.20 -5.69
N LEU A 156 -6.68 -2.34 -5.20
CA LEU A 156 -6.68 -3.59 -5.95
C LEU A 156 -8.12 -4.05 -6.22
N ARG A 157 -9.04 -3.83 -5.27
CA ARG A 157 -10.48 -4.07 -5.43
C ARG A 157 -11.17 -3.05 -6.36
N TYR A 158 -10.68 -1.82 -6.49
CA TYR A 158 -11.20 -0.86 -7.48
C TYR A 158 -10.71 -1.20 -8.90
N TRP A 159 -9.42 -1.49 -9.06
CA TRP A 159 -8.86 -1.94 -10.33
C TRP A 159 -9.44 -3.30 -10.79
N SER A 160 -9.85 -4.18 -9.86
CA SER A 160 -10.45 -5.47 -10.25
C SER A 160 -11.81 -5.33 -10.94
N ALA A 161 -12.52 -4.24 -10.63
CA ALA A 161 -13.73 -3.78 -11.31
C ALA A 161 -13.45 -2.85 -12.51
N ALA A 162 -12.18 -2.54 -12.82
CA ALA A 162 -11.75 -1.53 -13.79
C ALA A 162 -12.25 -0.10 -13.49
N LEU A 163 -12.28 0.31 -12.21
CA LEU A 163 -12.68 1.67 -11.80
C LEU A 163 -11.53 2.68 -11.93
N PRO A 164 -11.70 3.78 -12.67
CA PRO A 164 -10.85 4.97 -12.54
C PRO A 164 -10.91 5.47 -11.10
N THR A 165 -9.75 5.66 -10.46
CA THR A 165 -9.68 5.95 -9.02
C THR A 165 -8.92 7.24 -8.73
N LEU A 166 -9.48 8.13 -7.90
CA LEU A 166 -8.77 9.30 -7.40
C LEU A 166 -7.90 8.90 -6.20
N VAL A 167 -6.61 9.22 -6.29
CA VAL A 167 -5.60 8.90 -5.26
C VAL A 167 -4.78 10.15 -4.90
N THR A 168 -4.39 10.28 -3.63
CA THR A 168 -3.42 11.31 -3.23
C THR A 168 -2.04 10.88 -3.72
N ASP A 169 -1.31 11.77 -4.39
CA ASP A 169 0.02 11.50 -4.96
C ASP A 169 1.10 11.46 -3.86
N VAL A 170 1.15 10.35 -3.13
CA VAL A 170 2.06 10.15 -2.00
C VAL A 170 2.26 8.68 -1.63
N GLY A 171 3.50 8.31 -1.28
CA GLY A 171 3.85 6.95 -0.90
C GLY A 171 3.54 5.95 -2.02
N TRP A 172 3.00 4.78 -1.65
CA TRP A 172 2.58 3.74 -2.59
C TRP A 172 1.65 4.24 -3.70
N TYR A 173 0.81 5.26 -3.44
CA TYR A 173 -0.10 5.80 -4.46
C TYR A 173 0.61 6.67 -5.50
N GLY A 174 1.74 7.30 -5.13
CA GLY A 174 2.58 8.05 -6.05
C GLY A 174 3.51 7.16 -6.88
N GLU A 175 3.83 5.97 -6.38
CA GLU A 175 4.59 4.92 -7.10
C GLU A 175 3.80 4.28 -8.27
N LEU A 176 2.48 4.49 -8.33
CA LEU A 176 1.62 3.90 -9.36
C LEU A 176 1.81 4.64 -10.71
N PRO A 177 1.74 3.94 -11.86
CA PRO A 177 1.80 4.59 -13.17
C PRO A 177 0.65 5.59 -13.37
N ASP A 178 0.95 6.75 -13.98
CA ASP A 178 0.02 7.88 -14.10
C ASP A 178 -1.21 7.60 -14.99
N ASP A 179 -1.14 6.55 -15.82
CA ASP A 179 -2.26 6.07 -16.64
C ASP A 179 -3.18 5.10 -15.89
N THR A 180 -2.81 4.60 -14.71
CA THR A 180 -3.61 3.62 -13.93
C THR A 180 -4.49 4.24 -12.85
N VAL A 181 -4.26 5.50 -12.47
CA VAL A 181 -4.94 6.22 -11.38
C VAL A 181 -5.01 7.72 -11.65
N CYS A 182 -6.09 8.36 -11.19
CA CYS A 182 -6.24 9.81 -11.22
C CYS A 182 -5.50 10.43 -10.02
N LYS A 183 -4.21 10.72 -10.18
CA LYS A 183 -3.40 11.38 -9.14
C LYS A 183 -3.91 12.80 -8.83
N VAL A 184 -3.82 13.14 -7.54
CA VAL A 184 -4.20 14.41 -6.91
C VAL A 184 -3.02 14.88 -6.07
N SER A 185 -2.53 16.09 -6.32
CA SER A 185 -1.38 16.64 -5.59
C SER A 185 -1.69 16.78 -4.10
N ARG A 186 -0.76 16.35 -3.23
CA ARG A 186 -0.88 16.52 -1.77
C ARG A 186 -0.79 17.99 -1.33
N ASP A 187 0.05 18.79 -2.00
CA ASP A 187 0.50 20.07 -1.46
C ASP A 187 -0.49 21.22 -1.71
N ASN A 188 -1.39 21.04 -2.68
CA ASN A 188 -2.56 21.89 -2.93
C ASN A 188 -3.86 21.05 -3.01
N GLU A 189 -3.97 20.00 -2.18
CA GLU A 189 -4.98 18.92 -2.28
C GLU A 189 -6.41 19.36 -2.58
N VAL A 190 -6.96 20.36 -1.90
CA VAL A 190 -8.35 20.81 -2.15
C VAL A 190 -8.50 21.41 -3.55
N GLU A 191 -7.51 22.15 -4.03
CA GLU A 191 -7.56 22.78 -5.36
C GLU A 191 -7.35 21.72 -6.45
N SER A 192 -6.36 20.84 -6.27
CA SER A 192 -6.10 19.72 -7.19
C SER A 192 -7.29 18.74 -7.26
N LEU A 193 -8.03 18.55 -6.15
CA LEU A 193 -9.31 17.85 -6.15
C LEU A 193 -10.38 18.61 -6.93
N ARG A 194 -10.54 19.92 -6.72
CA ARG A 194 -11.57 20.73 -7.40
C ARG A 194 -11.34 20.71 -8.91
N GLU A 195 -10.11 20.93 -9.35
CA GLU A 195 -9.68 20.83 -10.75
C GLU A 195 -9.99 19.44 -11.32
N ARG A 196 -9.50 18.36 -10.68
CA ARG A 196 -9.71 16.98 -11.14
C ARG A 196 -11.19 16.58 -11.20
N LEU A 197 -12.01 17.07 -10.27
CA LEU A 197 -13.45 16.77 -10.23
C LEU A 197 -14.24 17.56 -11.29
N GLN A 198 -13.86 18.81 -11.58
CA GLN A 198 -14.42 19.57 -12.70
C GLN A 198 -14.11 18.89 -14.04
N ASP A 199 -12.85 18.52 -14.26
CA ASP A 199 -12.34 17.76 -15.41
C ASP A 199 -13.09 16.42 -15.61
N ILE A 200 -13.55 15.79 -14.52
CA ILE A 200 -14.39 14.57 -14.52
C ILE A 200 -15.86 14.86 -14.82
N VAL A 201 -16.44 15.92 -14.27
CA VAL A 201 -17.85 16.29 -14.51
C VAL A 201 -18.09 16.73 -15.96
N ASP A 202 -17.10 17.41 -16.55
CA ASP A 202 -17.16 17.98 -17.90
C ASP A 202 -16.79 16.98 -19.00
N SER A 203 -16.00 15.93 -18.69
CA SER A 203 -15.58 14.93 -19.68
C SER A 203 -15.27 13.55 -19.07
N PRO A 204 -16.24 12.91 -18.40
CA PRO A 204 -16.02 11.68 -17.63
C PRO A 204 -15.48 10.52 -18.47
N GLY A 205 -15.93 10.38 -19.72
CA GLY A 205 -15.49 9.32 -20.63
C GLY A 205 -13.98 9.32 -20.94
N ARG A 206 -13.27 10.44 -20.77
CA ARG A 206 -11.79 10.49 -20.91
C ARG A 206 -11.09 9.54 -19.93
N TYR A 207 -11.71 9.26 -18.79
CA TYR A 207 -11.14 8.43 -17.73
C TYR A 207 -11.41 6.93 -17.89
N ALA A 208 -12.24 6.50 -18.85
CA ALA A 208 -12.51 5.09 -19.11
C ALA A 208 -11.23 4.27 -19.34
N ALA A 209 -10.27 4.85 -20.08
CA ALA A 209 -8.95 4.25 -20.33
C ALA A 209 -8.15 4.02 -19.03
N VAL A 210 -8.27 4.91 -18.03
CA VAL A 210 -7.55 4.81 -16.75
C VAL A 210 -8.03 3.58 -15.95
N GLY A 211 -9.34 3.32 -15.95
CA GLY A 211 -9.92 2.13 -15.33
C GLY A 211 -9.43 0.83 -15.99
N VAL A 212 -9.34 0.82 -17.32
CA VAL A 212 -8.84 -0.33 -18.11
C VAL A 212 -7.33 -0.54 -17.90
N ALA A 213 -6.53 0.52 -17.91
CA ALA A 213 -5.09 0.46 -17.63
C ALA A 213 -4.83 -0.06 -16.20
N GLY A 214 -5.56 0.43 -15.21
CA GLY A 214 -5.52 -0.07 -13.83
C GLY A 214 -5.84 -1.56 -13.71
N TRP A 215 -6.85 -2.06 -14.44
CA TRP A 215 -7.17 -3.49 -14.52
C TRP A 215 -6.04 -4.33 -15.16
N GLN A 216 -5.39 -3.80 -16.21
CA GLN A 216 -4.24 -4.46 -16.85
C GLN A 216 -3.00 -4.45 -15.94
N TYR A 217 -2.76 -3.36 -15.21
CA TYR A 217 -1.68 -3.24 -14.23
C TYR A 217 -1.87 -4.22 -13.06
N LEU A 218 -3.08 -4.29 -12.50
CA LEU A 218 -3.47 -5.28 -11.50
C LEU A 218 -3.19 -6.71 -11.97
N LYS A 219 -3.65 -7.07 -13.18
CA LYS A 219 -3.47 -8.40 -13.78
C LYS A 219 -1.99 -8.76 -14.00
N SER A 220 -1.13 -7.78 -14.29
CA SER A 220 0.29 -8.02 -14.60
C SER A 220 1.21 -8.00 -13.38
N GLN A 221 1.03 -7.07 -12.43
CA GLN A 221 1.95 -6.90 -11.30
C GLN A 221 1.50 -7.64 -10.03
N HIS A 222 0.19 -7.72 -9.77
CA HIS A 222 -0.35 -8.18 -8.49
C HIS A 222 -0.73 -9.68 -8.47
N SER A 223 -0.19 -10.48 -9.40
CA SER A 223 -0.44 -11.92 -9.49
C SER A 223 -0.06 -12.66 -8.19
N PRO A 224 -0.99 -13.37 -7.52
CA PRO A 224 -0.69 -14.15 -6.32
C PRO A 224 0.34 -15.26 -6.55
N GLN A 225 0.36 -15.86 -7.75
CA GLN A 225 1.33 -16.89 -8.14
C GLN A 225 2.74 -16.30 -8.29
N THR A 226 2.86 -15.10 -8.86
CA THR A 226 4.14 -14.38 -8.97
C THR A 226 4.62 -13.90 -7.61
N TYR A 227 3.71 -13.39 -6.77
CA TYR A 227 4.01 -13.02 -5.38
C TYR A 227 4.52 -14.22 -4.58
N ALA A 228 3.80 -15.34 -4.58
CA ALA A 228 4.19 -16.55 -3.86
C ALA A 228 5.56 -17.07 -4.31
N ARG A 229 5.82 -17.13 -5.63
CA ARG A 229 7.12 -17.54 -6.18
C ARG A 229 8.26 -16.60 -5.74
N LYS A 230 8.05 -15.27 -5.79
CA LYS A 230 9.05 -14.29 -5.33
C LYS A 230 9.27 -14.38 -3.82
N LEU A 231 8.21 -14.60 -3.05
CA LEU A 231 8.26 -14.75 -1.58
C LEU A 231 9.01 -16.03 -1.18
N ILE A 232 8.76 -17.17 -1.84
CA ILE A 232 9.49 -18.42 -1.62
C ILE A 232 10.97 -18.21 -1.95
N HIS A 233 11.33 -17.69 -3.12
CA HIS A 233 12.73 -17.40 -3.47
C HIS A 233 13.41 -16.41 -2.50
N PHE A 234 12.67 -15.43 -1.97
CA PHE A 234 13.22 -14.51 -0.97
C PHE A 234 13.39 -15.18 0.41
N ALA A 235 12.42 -16.00 0.82
CA ALA A 235 12.52 -16.80 2.04
C ALA A 235 13.66 -17.81 1.94
N GLU A 236 13.82 -18.50 0.80
CA GLU A 236 14.97 -19.33 0.45
C GLU A 236 16.25 -18.51 0.52
N HIS A 237 16.38 -17.36 -0.14
CA HIS A 237 17.63 -16.56 -0.13
C HIS A 237 17.95 -15.89 1.23
N CYS A 238 16.97 -15.65 2.10
CA CYS A 238 17.21 -15.25 3.50
C CYS A 238 17.58 -16.47 4.36
N THR A 239 16.92 -17.60 4.09
CA THR A 239 17.27 -18.96 4.55
C THR A 239 18.44 -19.56 3.74
N ASN A 240 19.16 -18.71 2.99
CA ASN A 240 20.45 -18.84 2.35
C ASN A 240 21.27 -17.53 2.54
N ALA A 241 21.00 -16.79 3.63
CA ALA A 241 21.96 -15.88 4.29
C ALA A 241 22.06 -16.02 5.83
N ARG A 242 20.99 -15.80 6.65
CA ARG A 242 21.04 -15.68 8.15
C ARG A 242 21.17 -16.98 9.02
N LEU A 243 21.58 -18.11 8.46
CA LEU A 243 22.18 -19.28 9.15
C LEU A 243 23.43 -19.77 8.36
N GLY A 244 24.10 -18.87 7.63
CA GLY A 244 25.40 -19.01 7.00
C GLY A 244 26.22 -17.74 7.09
N TYR A 245 26.16 -16.96 8.19
CA TYR A 245 25.46 -17.04 9.49
C TYR A 245 25.32 -18.37 10.36
N GLN A 246 26.03 -19.50 10.13
CA GLN A 246 26.45 -20.57 11.14
C GLN A 246 27.94 -21.23 11.42
N MET A 247 29.22 -21.43 10.88
CA MET A 247 30.37 -21.34 9.82
C MET A 247 31.55 -20.33 9.80
N VAL A 248 31.66 -19.30 8.94
CA VAL A 248 32.85 -18.42 8.89
C VAL A 248 33.16 -17.83 10.27
N ASP A 249 32.17 -17.39 11.05
CA ASP A 249 32.27 -17.00 12.47
C ASP A 249 32.53 -18.24 13.40
N LYS A 250 32.54 -19.46 12.86
CA LYS A 250 33.10 -20.72 13.44
C LYS A 250 34.55 -20.94 13.03
N ALA A 251 34.94 -20.55 11.81
CA ALA A 251 36.27 -20.76 11.22
C ALA A 251 37.25 -19.63 11.57
N LEU A 252 36.81 -18.38 11.52
CA LEU A 252 37.42 -17.16 12.04
C LEU A 252 37.75 -17.36 13.53
N VAL A 253 36.77 -17.85 14.29
CA VAL A 253 36.92 -18.33 15.66
C VAL A 253 38.04 -19.35 15.82
N ASN A 254 38.04 -20.44 15.05
CA ASN A 254 39.11 -21.44 15.11
C ASN A 254 40.47 -20.86 14.71
N THR A 255 40.48 -19.90 13.78
CA THR A 255 41.69 -19.22 13.31
C THR A 255 42.27 -18.33 14.41
N VAL A 256 41.45 -17.49 15.04
CA VAL A 256 41.83 -16.66 16.21
C VAL A 256 42.34 -17.55 17.35
N ALA A 257 41.64 -18.64 17.67
CA ALA A 257 42.08 -19.62 18.67
C ALA A 257 43.41 -20.29 18.30
N SER A 258 43.69 -20.53 17.01
CA SER A 258 44.98 -21.08 16.54
C SER A 258 46.13 -20.05 16.52
N MET A 259 45.83 -18.76 16.65
CA MET A 259 46.81 -17.67 16.69
C MET A 259 47.16 -17.22 18.12
N CYS A 260 46.61 -17.88 19.15
CA CYS A 260 46.88 -17.61 20.56
C CYS A 260 47.73 -18.74 21.18
N GLU A 261 49.02 -18.51 21.39
CA GLU A 261 49.94 -19.49 22.01
C GLU A 261 49.79 -19.62 23.54
N ASP A 262 48.98 -18.77 24.18
CA ASP A 262 48.84 -18.68 25.64
C ASP A 262 47.44 -19.12 26.14
N GLU A 263 47.40 -20.10 27.05
CA GLU A 263 46.16 -20.63 27.64
C GLU A 263 45.32 -19.59 28.41
N SER A 264 45.95 -18.52 28.93
CA SER A 264 45.23 -17.46 29.63
C SER A 264 44.34 -16.65 28.68
N VAL A 265 44.83 -16.42 27.46
CA VAL A 265 44.12 -15.69 26.39
C VAL A 265 42.98 -16.55 25.81
N LEU A 266 43.22 -17.86 25.67
CA LEU A 266 42.24 -18.84 25.18
C LEU A 266 40.97 -18.98 26.04
N ARG A 267 40.93 -18.44 27.27
CA ARG A 267 39.70 -18.40 28.09
C ARG A 267 38.81 -17.20 27.78
N LEU A 268 39.39 -16.04 27.51
CA LEU A 268 38.65 -14.83 27.14
C LEU A 268 38.00 -14.98 25.74
N PHE A 269 38.69 -15.67 24.83
CA PHE A 269 38.21 -15.99 23.50
C PHE A 269 37.59 -17.40 23.41
N ARG A 270 36.76 -17.81 24.39
CA ARG A 270 35.94 -19.05 24.27
C ARG A 270 34.42 -18.80 24.33
N GLU A 271 33.90 -18.02 25.26
CA GLU A 271 32.44 -17.81 25.36
C GLU A 271 31.80 -17.04 24.18
N PRO A 272 32.34 -15.89 23.71
CA PRO A 272 31.80 -15.20 22.53
C PRO A 272 31.99 -16.04 21.27
N VAL A 273 33.04 -16.86 21.32
CA VAL A 273 33.64 -17.62 20.24
C VAL A 273 32.81 -18.88 19.97
N ASP A 274 32.46 -19.69 20.96
CA ASP A 274 31.53 -20.83 20.78
C ASP A 274 30.07 -20.38 20.50
N THR A 275 29.74 -19.12 20.80
CA THR A 275 28.47 -18.48 20.38
C THR A 275 28.50 -18.16 18.88
N ALA A 276 29.49 -17.38 18.45
CA ALA A 276 29.86 -17.10 17.06
C ALA A 276 30.06 -18.39 16.22
N ARG A 277 30.52 -19.48 16.85
CA ARG A 277 30.69 -20.79 16.21
C ARG A 277 29.43 -21.33 15.62
N THR A 278 28.28 -21.07 16.23
CA THR A 278 27.01 -21.51 15.67
C THR A 278 26.40 -20.36 14.85
N MET A 279 27.26 -19.49 14.27
CA MET A 279 26.90 -18.23 13.58
C MET A 279 27.67 -17.77 12.27
N PHE A 280 28.45 -18.55 11.46
CA PHE A 280 28.56 -18.34 9.94
C PHE A 280 28.55 -19.44 8.69
N ASP A 281 28.04 -20.68 8.33
CA ASP A 281 27.03 -21.85 8.47
C ASP A 281 26.54 -22.37 7.10
N GLN A 282 25.36 -23.01 7.19
CA GLN A 282 24.59 -23.77 6.22
C GLN A 282 24.01 -22.89 5.11
N HIS A 283 24.07 -21.56 5.25
CA HIS A 283 23.69 -20.61 4.19
C HIS A 283 24.89 -20.02 3.40
N THR A 284 26.11 -20.56 3.54
CA THR A 284 27.27 -20.12 2.72
C THR A 284 27.63 -21.09 1.60
N SER A 285 26.83 -22.15 1.41
CA SER A 285 26.97 -23.09 0.31
C SER A 285 25.63 -23.23 -0.43
N VAL A 286 25.63 -22.83 -1.72
CA VAL A 286 24.55 -22.97 -2.70
C VAL A 286 23.37 -21.95 -2.62
N ARG A 287 23.55 -20.84 -3.36
CA ARG A 287 22.53 -19.94 -4.00
C ARG A 287 21.81 -18.89 -3.12
#